data_AF-A6E7S1-F1
#
_entry.id   AF-A6E7S1-F1
#
_cell.length_a   1.000
_cell.length_b   1.000
_cell.length_c   1.000
_cell.angle_alpha   90.00
_cell.angle_beta   90.00
_cell.angle_gamma   90.00
#
_symmetry.space_group_name_H-M   'P 1'
#
loop_
_entity.id
_entity.type
_entity.pdbx_description
1 polymer ?
#
loop_
_entity_poly.entity_id
_entity_poly.type
_entity_poly.pdbx_seq_one_letter_code
_entity_poly.pdbx_strand_id
1 'polypeptide(L)'
;MFTFIPMAGINKFQISEDEKSIKWRFDIQEVKLNFNNRIFQAVLLENKQQILVITDINESGRDNLFFYAADGSLFARPELLNAPEKIIGAYAIWYLEHQEEQTLILLPEHRRDYDIKCLFNMNTLKCSDFSITR
;
A
#
# COMPACT_ATOMS: atom_id res chain seq x y z
N MET A 1 -16.92 -26.74 26.10
CA MET A 1 -17.65 -25.87 25.14
C MET A 1 -16.66 -24.78 24.73
N PHE A 2 -16.03 -24.92 23.56
CA PHE A 2 -15.08 -23.91 23.08
C PHE A 2 -15.88 -22.86 22.31
N THR A 3 -16.00 -21.67 22.87
CA THR A 3 -16.53 -20.51 22.15
C THR A 3 -15.51 -20.14 21.09
N PHE A 4 -15.86 -20.38 19.83
CA PHE A 4 -15.13 -19.86 18.68
C PHE A 4 -15.32 -18.35 18.71
N ILE A 5 -14.34 -17.61 19.25
CA ILE A 5 -14.30 -16.17 19.06
C ILE A 5 -13.79 -16.00 17.62
N PRO A 6 -14.62 -15.55 16.66
CA PRO A 6 -14.10 -15.25 15.34
C PRO A 6 -12.98 -14.24 15.52
N MET A 7 -11.78 -14.56 15.02
CA MET A 7 -10.69 -13.59 14.96
C MET A 7 -11.24 -12.34 14.29
N ALA A 8 -11.21 -11.22 15.02
CA ALA A 8 -11.79 -9.98 14.55
C ALA A 8 -11.01 -9.54 13.30
N GLY A 9 -11.63 -9.65 12.14
CA GLY A 9 -11.06 -9.18 10.89
C GLY A 9 -11.32 -7.70 10.66
N ILE A 10 -10.47 -7.05 9.87
CA ILE A 10 -10.74 -5.74 9.27
C ILE A 10 -12.05 -5.85 8.49
N ASN A 11 -13.01 -4.98 8.81
CA ASN A 11 -14.28 -4.89 8.10
C ASN A 11 -14.68 -3.42 7.90
N LYS A 12 -15.62 -3.17 6.98
CA LYS A 12 -16.10 -1.83 6.63
C LYS A 12 -14.95 -0.87 6.25
N PHE A 13 -13.94 -1.39 5.54
CA PHE A 13 -12.86 -0.56 5.01
C PHE A 13 -13.43 0.45 4.00
N GLN A 14 -13.09 1.73 4.18
CA GLN A 14 -13.58 2.85 3.38
C GLN A 14 -12.48 3.88 3.19
N ILE A 15 -12.42 4.46 1.98
CA ILE A 15 -11.67 5.67 1.66
C ILE A 15 -12.69 6.83 1.68
N SER A 16 -12.33 7.97 2.26
CA SER A 16 -13.18 9.16 2.27
C SER A 16 -13.37 9.74 0.86
N GLU A 17 -14.44 10.51 0.65
CA GLU A 17 -14.73 11.13 -0.66
C GLU A 17 -13.66 12.12 -1.12
N ASP A 18 -13.00 12.80 -0.16
CA ASP A 18 -11.85 13.68 -0.44
C ASP A 18 -10.54 12.91 -0.65
N GLU A 19 -10.57 11.58 -0.51
CA GLU A 19 -9.45 10.66 -0.61
C GLU A 19 -8.28 11.00 0.33
N LYS A 20 -8.54 11.73 1.42
CA LYS A 20 -7.50 12.10 2.42
C LYS A 20 -7.56 11.27 3.69
N SER A 21 -8.51 10.36 3.79
CA SER A 21 -8.66 9.51 4.96
C SER A 21 -9.02 8.09 4.57
N ILE A 22 -8.55 7.14 5.37
CA ILE A 22 -9.07 5.78 5.38
C ILE A 22 -9.60 5.44 6.76
N LYS A 23 -10.63 4.61 6.79
CA LYS A 23 -11.16 4.07 8.03
C LYS A 23 -11.61 2.64 7.85
N TRP A 24 -11.56 1.89 8.93
CA TRP A 24 -12.09 0.55 9.01
C TRP A 24 -12.45 0.22 10.45
N ARG A 25 -13.13 -0.90 10.63
CA ARG A 25 -13.41 -1.45 11.94
C ARG A 25 -12.54 -2.67 12.18
N PHE A 26 -11.92 -2.71 13.35
CA PHE A 26 -11.20 -3.86 13.86
C PHE A 26 -11.74 -4.15 15.26
N ASP A 27 -12.37 -5.32 15.41
CA ASP A 27 -13.16 -5.68 16.60
C ASP A 27 -14.28 -4.65 16.89
N ILE A 28 -14.26 -4.03 18.08
CA ILE A 28 -15.20 -2.98 18.48
C ILE A 28 -14.70 -1.57 18.18
N GLN A 29 -13.46 -1.42 17.69
CA GLN A 29 -12.81 -0.13 17.50
C GLN A 29 -12.93 0.32 16.04
N GLU A 30 -13.21 1.61 15.85
CA GLU A 30 -13.01 2.27 14.56
C GLU A 30 -11.57 2.77 14.51
N VAL A 31 -10.84 2.37 13.48
CA VAL A 31 -9.52 2.87 13.15
C VAL A 31 -9.67 3.88 12.03
N LYS A 32 -9.04 5.05 12.19
CA LYS A 32 -9.06 6.11 11.19
C LYS A 32 -7.67 6.71 11.04
N LEU A 33 -7.19 6.79 9.80
CA LEU A 33 -5.96 7.46 9.44
C LEU A 33 -6.28 8.63 8.51
N ASN A 34 -5.63 9.78 8.75
CA ASN A 34 -5.79 10.99 7.96
C ASN A 34 -4.44 11.37 7.35
N PHE A 35 -4.46 11.88 6.13
CA PHE A 35 -3.31 12.30 5.34
C PHE A 35 -3.50 13.75 4.91
N ASN A 36 -2.41 14.49 4.71
CA ASN A 36 -2.50 15.89 4.28
C ASN A 36 -2.85 16.00 2.80
N ASN A 37 -2.32 15.08 2.01
CA ASN A 37 -2.55 14.94 0.58
C ASN A 37 -3.43 13.72 0.24
N ARG A 38 -3.77 13.62 -1.03
CA ARG A 38 -4.60 12.54 -1.59
C ARG A 38 -3.94 11.18 -1.41
N ILE A 39 -4.74 10.18 -1.12
CA ILE A 39 -4.43 8.76 -1.23
C ILE A 39 -4.70 8.35 -2.67
N PHE A 40 -3.68 7.91 -3.40
CA PHE A 40 -3.84 7.42 -4.76
C PHE A 40 -4.49 6.05 -4.81
N GLN A 41 -4.12 5.18 -3.87
CA GLN A 41 -4.68 3.85 -3.79
C GLN A 41 -4.63 3.35 -2.34
N ALA A 42 -5.67 2.65 -1.91
CA ALA A 42 -5.61 1.87 -0.69
C ALA A 42 -6.34 0.54 -0.87
N VAL A 43 -5.73 -0.54 -0.40
CA VAL A 43 -6.17 -1.91 -0.66
C VAL A 43 -6.18 -2.71 0.64
N LEU A 44 -7.31 -3.37 0.90
CA LEU A 44 -7.41 -4.33 2.00
C LEU A 44 -6.78 -5.66 1.58
N LEU A 45 -5.80 -6.11 2.37
CA LEU A 45 -5.14 -7.40 2.21
C LEU A 45 -5.78 -8.41 3.17
N GLU A 46 -6.92 -9.00 2.77
CA GLU A 46 -7.76 -9.82 3.66
C GLU A 46 -6.99 -10.95 4.36
N ASN A 47 -6.18 -11.70 3.62
CA ASN A 47 -5.41 -12.83 4.18
C ASN A 47 -4.33 -12.41 5.19
N LYS A 48 -3.88 -11.14 5.12
CA LYS A 48 -2.85 -10.59 6.01
C LYS A 48 -3.42 -9.72 7.12
N GLN A 49 -4.71 -9.37 7.05
CA GLN A 49 -5.33 -8.39 7.96
C GLN A 49 -4.54 -7.09 8.00
N GLN A 50 -4.20 -6.58 6.81
CA GLN A 50 -3.41 -5.38 6.60
C GLN A 50 -4.06 -4.48 5.56
N ILE A 51 -3.69 -3.20 5.57
CA ILE A 51 -4.09 -2.24 4.54
C ILE A 51 -2.82 -1.70 3.89
N LEU A 52 -2.73 -1.85 2.57
CA LEU A 52 -1.73 -1.19 1.75
C LEU A 52 -2.25 0.20 1.37
N VAL A 53 -1.41 1.22 1.49
CA VAL A 53 -1.74 2.60 1.10
C VAL A 53 -0.63 3.17 0.23
N ILE A 54 -0.98 3.75 -0.92
CA ILE A 54 -0.12 4.59 -1.74
C ILE A 54 -0.63 6.02 -1.62
N THR A 55 0.16 6.89 -1.01
CA THR A 55 -0.16 8.31 -0.86
C THR A 55 0.44 9.14 -1.99
N ASP A 56 0.04 10.40 -2.08
CA ASP A 56 0.75 11.39 -2.90
C ASP A 56 2.24 11.41 -2.54
N ILE A 57 3.10 11.56 -3.56
CA ILE A 57 4.55 11.70 -3.37
C ILE A 57 4.91 12.95 -2.55
N ASN A 58 4.05 13.98 -2.55
CA ASN A 58 4.26 15.18 -1.74
C ASN A 58 3.94 14.96 -0.25
N GLU A 59 3.32 13.82 0.12
CA GLU A 59 3.06 13.47 1.52
C GLU A 59 4.33 12.97 2.22
N SER A 60 5.11 12.12 1.54
CA SER A 60 6.22 11.38 2.18
C SER A 60 7.41 11.12 1.24
N GLY A 61 7.46 11.79 0.09
CA GLY A 61 8.49 11.60 -0.92
C GLY A 61 8.50 10.17 -1.45
N ARG A 62 9.71 9.60 -1.52
CA ARG A 62 9.96 8.23 -2.01
C ARG A 62 9.34 7.13 -1.14
N ASP A 63 8.95 7.45 0.09
CA ASP A 63 8.42 6.51 1.07
C ASP A 63 6.88 6.63 1.15
N ASN A 64 6.22 6.67 -0.01
CA ASN A 64 4.78 6.88 -0.12
C ASN A 64 3.95 5.59 -0.23
N LEU A 65 4.57 4.42 -0.02
CA LEU A 65 3.91 3.11 0.09
C LEU A 65 3.96 2.64 1.55
N PHE A 66 2.79 2.40 2.14
CA PHE A 66 2.63 2.05 3.55
C PHE A 66 1.83 0.76 3.69
N PHE A 67 2.17 0.00 4.71
CA PHE A 67 1.38 -1.13 5.19
C PHE A 67 0.96 -0.82 6.62
N TYR A 68 -0.35 -0.81 6.87
CA TYR A 68 -0.92 -0.67 8.21
C TYR A 68 -1.46 -2.02 8.67
N ALA A 69 -1.24 -2.35 9.93
CA ALA A 69 -1.85 -3.49 10.58
C ALA A 69 -3.33 -3.21 10.89
N ALA A 70 -4.06 -4.24 11.28
CA ALA A 70 -5.49 -4.13 11.58
C ALA A 70 -5.84 -3.15 12.71
N ASP A 71 -4.92 -2.89 13.64
CA ASP A 71 -5.09 -1.91 14.72
C ASP A 71 -4.75 -0.46 14.30
N GLY A 72 -4.30 -0.25 13.06
CA GLY A 72 -3.88 1.06 12.55
C GLY A 72 -2.41 1.38 12.79
N SER A 73 -1.67 0.53 13.48
CA SER A 73 -0.23 0.71 13.60
C SER A 73 0.45 0.55 12.24
N LEU A 74 1.50 1.34 12.01
CA LEU A 74 2.29 1.22 10.80
C LEU A 74 3.12 -0.07 10.87
N PHE A 75 2.80 -1.04 10.03
CA PHE A 75 3.49 -2.32 9.94
C PHE A 75 4.80 -2.19 9.17
N ALA A 76 4.77 -1.55 7.99
CA ALA A 76 5.96 -1.41 7.16
C ALA A 76 5.90 -0.21 6.21
N ARG A 77 7.10 0.26 5.84
CA ARG A 77 7.37 1.20 4.74
C ARG A 77 8.44 0.56 3.85
N PRO A 78 8.07 -0.09 2.74
CA PRO A 78 9.03 -0.75 1.88
C PRO A 78 10.00 0.27 1.28
N GLU A 79 11.29 -0.02 1.39
CA GLU A 79 12.32 0.78 0.74
C GLU A 79 12.46 0.36 -0.72
N LEU A 80 12.26 1.29 -1.66
CA LEU A 80 12.31 1.03 -3.11
C LEU A 80 13.75 1.05 -3.67
N LEU A 81 14.74 0.69 -2.85
CA LEU A 81 16.17 1.01 -3.03
C LEU A 81 16.89 0.31 -4.20
N ASN A 82 16.26 -0.65 -4.87
CA ASN A 82 16.93 -1.45 -5.91
C ASN A 82 16.52 -1.10 -7.34
N ALA A 83 15.79 -0.01 -7.53
CA ALA A 83 15.43 0.42 -8.87
C ALA A 83 16.69 0.83 -9.67
N PRO A 84 16.71 0.58 -10.99
CA PRO A 84 17.85 0.93 -11.85
C PRO A 84 18.10 2.44 -11.95
N GLU A 85 17.12 3.25 -11.56
CA GLU A 85 17.17 4.71 -11.53
C GLU A 85 16.59 5.24 -10.22
N LYS A 86 16.82 6.52 -9.92
CA LYS A 86 16.29 7.14 -8.71
C LYS A 86 14.77 7.28 -8.80
N ILE A 87 14.06 6.72 -7.82
CA ILE A 87 12.60 6.69 -7.74
C ILE A 87 12.13 7.77 -6.76
N ILE A 88 11.09 8.50 -7.15
CA ILE A 88 10.44 9.52 -6.30
C ILE A 88 9.21 9.00 -5.56
N GLY A 89 8.71 7.82 -5.92
CA GLY A 89 7.67 7.09 -5.19
C GLY A 89 7.00 6.02 -6.04
N ALA A 90 6.05 5.29 -5.44
CA ALA A 90 5.10 4.45 -6.15
C ALA A 90 3.84 5.26 -6.51
N TYR A 91 3.16 4.94 -7.61
CA TYR A 91 1.87 5.60 -7.90
C TYR A 91 0.70 4.62 -8.02
N ALA A 92 0.96 3.35 -8.34
CA ALA A 92 -0.06 2.32 -8.45
C ALA A 92 0.50 0.94 -8.14
N ILE A 93 -0.34 0.08 -7.57
CA ILE A 93 -0.11 -1.36 -7.48
C ILE A 93 -1.26 -2.09 -8.17
N TRP A 94 -0.91 -3.01 -9.08
CA TRP A 94 -1.85 -3.93 -9.68
C TRP A 94 -2.04 -5.12 -8.73
N TYR A 95 -2.91 -4.93 -7.74
CA TYR A 95 -3.17 -5.95 -6.73
C TYR A 95 -4.10 -7.04 -7.25
N LEU A 96 -3.62 -8.28 -7.20
CA LEU A 96 -4.37 -9.50 -7.46
C LEU A 96 -4.42 -10.34 -6.19
N GLU A 97 -5.64 -10.62 -5.73
CA GLU A 97 -5.85 -11.39 -4.51
C GLU A 97 -5.19 -12.78 -4.60
N HIS A 98 -4.64 -13.24 -3.48
CA HIS A 98 -3.90 -14.51 -3.33
C HIS A 98 -2.60 -14.62 -4.14
N GLN A 99 -2.19 -13.59 -4.89
CA GLN A 99 -0.86 -13.56 -5.49
C GLN A 99 0.16 -12.96 -4.53
N GLU A 100 1.32 -13.60 -4.44
CA GLU A 100 2.43 -13.09 -3.62
C GLU A 100 3.15 -11.93 -4.31
N GLU A 101 3.32 -12.02 -5.62
CA GLU A 101 3.97 -11.02 -6.43
C GLU A 101 2.94 -10.13 -7.11
N GLN A 102 3.16 -8.83 -7.00
CA GLN A 102 2.26 -7.80 -7.51
C GLN A 102 3.04 -6.88 -8.43
N THR A 103 2.40 -6.35 -9.46
CA THR A 103 3.06 -5.33 -10.28
C THR A 103 2.95 -3.98 -9.59
N LEU A 104 4.08 -3.39 -9.19
CA LEU A 104 4.14 -2.04 -8.64
C LEU A 104 4.67 -1.10 -9.71
N ILE A 105 3.98 0.02 -9.93
CA ILE A 105 4.42 1.07 -10.84
C ILE A 105 5.03 2.21 -10.04
N LEU A 106 6.23 2.61 -10.47
CA LEU A 106 7.16 3.51 -9.83
C LEU A 106 7.38 4.72 -10.72
N LEU A 107 7.50 5.88 -10.07
CA LEU A 107 7.74 7.15 -10.72
C LEU A 107 9.24 7.47 -10.66
N PRO A 108 9.98 7.51 -11.79
CA PRO A 108 11.38 7.91 -11.81
C PRO A 108 11.54 9.43 -11.61
N GLU A 109 12.68 9.84 -11.03
CA GLU A 109 13.01 11.27 -10.84
C GLU A 109 13.34 11.98 -12.16
N HIS A 110 13.92 11.24 -13.10
CA HIS A 110 14.40 11.77 -14.36
C HIS A 110 13.74 11.03 -15.51
N ARG A 111 12.93 11.76 -16.31
CA ARG A 111 12.21 11.40 -17.56
C ARG A 111 10.70 11.29 -17.37
N ARG A 112 9.97 12.09 -18.17
CA ARG A 112 8.49 12.18 -18.18
C ARG A 112 7.83 11.27 -19.21
N ASP A 113 8.63 10.48 -19.95
CA ASP A 113 8.16 9.77 -21.14
C ASP A 113 7.95 8.25 -20.90
N TYR A 114 8.22 7.79 -19.69
CA TYR A 114 7.99 6.42 -19.26
C TYR A 114 7.93 6.29 -17.74
N ASP A 115 7.28 5.22 -17.28
CA ASP A 115 7.29 4.75 -15.91
C ASP A 115 8.18 3.52 -15.76
N ILE A 116 8.53 3.18 -14.52
CA ILE A 116 9.22 1.93 -14.19
C ILE A 116 8.22 1.02 -13.48
N LYS A 117 8.14 -0.24 -13.87
CA LYS A 117 7.40 -1.25 -13.11
C LYS A 117 8.37 -2.28 -12.52
N CYS A 118 8.00 -2.85 -11.39
CA CYS A 118 8.71 -3.95 -10.74
C CYS A 118 7.71 -5.07 -10.36
N LEU A 119 8.22 -6.29 -10.18
CA LEU A 119 7.52 -7.32 -9.41
C LEU A 119 7.80 -7.09 -7.92
N PHE A 120 6.77 -6.73 -7.17
CA PHE A 120 6.79 -6.45 -5.75
C PHE A 120 6.30 -7.66 -4.97
N ASN A 121 7.17 -8.24 -4.16
CA ASN A 121 6.83 -9.39 -3.32
C ASN A 121 6.18 -8.91 -2.00
N MET A 122 4.93 -9.31 -1.75
CA MET A 122 4.10 -8.89 -0.60
C MET A 122 4.53 -9.51 0.75
N ASN A 123 5.44 -10.48 0.75
CA ASN A 123 6.00 -11.10 1.96
C ASN A 123 7.33 -10.46 2.35
N THR A 124 8.23 -10.27 1.37
CA THR A 124 9.56 -9.69 1.62
C THR A 124 9.58 -8.18 1.50
N LEU A 125 8.53 -7.57 0.92
CA LEU A 125 8.40 -6.14 0.65
C LEU A 125 9.53 -5.59 -0.23
N LYS A 126 9.93 -6.37 -1.24
CA LYS A 126 11.04 -6.04 -2.14
C LYS A 126 10.56 -6.04 -3.59
N CYS A 127 11.11 -5.11 -4.37
CA CYS A 127 10.98 -5.10 -5.82
C CYS A 127 12.06 -5.96 -6.49
N SER A 128 11.68 -6.58 -7.60
CA SER A 128 12.52 -7.29 -8.56
C SER A 128 12.03 -7.06 -9.99
N ASP A 129 12.72 -7.59 -11.01
CA ASP A 129 12.29 -7.58 -12.42
C ASP A 129 11.84 -6.22 -12.95
N PHE A 130 12.69 -5.22 -12.73
CA PHE A 130 12.44 -3.86 -13.18
C PHE A 130 12.39 -3.78 -14.71
N SER A 131 11.34 -3.15 -15.22
CA SER A 131 11.19 -2.87 -16.64
C SER A 131 10.51 -1.53 -16.88
N ILE A 132 10.75 -0.96 -18.06
CA ILE A 132 10.14 0.30 -18.47
C ILE A 132 8.73 0.02 -19.00
N THR A 133 7.78 0.90 -18.69
CA THR A 133 6.41 0.88 -19.23
C THR A 133 5.98 2.27 -19.68
N ARG A 134 5.03 2.35 -20.61
CA ARG A 134 4.42 3.59 -21.11
C ARG A 134 2.92 3.54 -20.93
#